data_AF-A0A1I8ID53-F1
#
_entry.id   AF-A0A1I8ID53-F1
#
_cell.length_a   1.000
_cell.length_b   1.000
_cell.length_c   1.000
_cell.angle_alpha   90.00
_cell.angle_beta   90.00
_cell.angle_gamma   90.00
#
_symmetry.space_group_name_H-M   'P 1'
#
loop_
_entity.id
_entity.type
_entity.pdbx_description
1 polymer ?
#
loop_
_entity_poly.entity_id
_entity_poly.type
_entity_poly.pdbx_seq_one_letter_code
_entity_poly.pdbx_strand_id
1 'polypeptide(L)'
;LLAGGQRATSVFSGRFAFSSARQPGHLDLLKTGAARKHLNRAGDSRDGGGSDWLDESLLHALRGSEDLADGLLESVVRTECSVTREAQSVAKWADNCLQRGIDVSDYRDCNQKIFSKVSVLRETLDELSALEDCAALQQRNANEYLVFFYELHIVKDAMAQNLASLSESIGGWLHSRVRSINAERLAGLVAACQALFEALETWQFKVTQKQEQSHRIFPCSLRLRNGIQQQLQVQNGGIWCEALVRYSALCADSGSDGSHTCVLPREDLLLVDNSSEELWKVRNLAGRTLIVPAPIILLPPPCSKAIDAAGKLRLFFFNTVTECLKLVTKTIFWIVIIGIHEYNSGE
;
A
#
# COMPACT_ATOMS: atom_id res chain seq x y z
N LEU A 1 -33.98 12.22 36.19
CA LEU A 1 -33.30 10.94 36.53
C LEU A 1 -33.75 9.80 35.60
N LEU A 2 -35.06 9.52 35.44
CA LEU A 2 -35.56 8.61 34.39
C LEU A 2 -35.25 9.08 32.94
N ALA A 3 -35.21 10.39 32.70
CA ALA A 3 -34.83 10.97 31.41
C ALA A 3 -33.34 10.89 31.07
N GLY A 4 -32.46 10.58 32.03
CA GLY A 4 -31.00 10.48 31.83
C GLY A 4 -30.57 9.08 31.38
N GLY A 5 -31.16 8.03 31.99
CA GLY A 5 -30.89 6.63 31.63
C GLY A 5 -31.47 6.24 30.27
N GLN A 6 -32.69 6.69 29.94
CA GLN A 6 -33.29 6.46 28.62
C GLN A 6 -32.62 7.26 27.49
N ARG A 7 -32.00 8.42 27.81
CA ARG A 7 -31.18 9.16 26.84
C ARG A 7 -29.84 8.48 26.58
N ALA A 8 -29.23 7.84 27.57
CA ALA A 8 -28.01 7.07 27.32
C ALA A 8 -28.29 5.89 26.38
N THR A 9 -29.31 5.07 26.65
CA THR A 9 -29.65 3.92 25.81
C THR A 9 -30.16 4.29 24.41
N SER A 10 -30.88 5.41 24.25
CA SER A 10 -31.31 5.89 22.92
C SER A 10 -30.20 6.61 22.13
N VAL A 11 -29.27 7.30 22.79
CA VAL A 11 -28.06 7.85 22.14
C VAL A 11 -27.10 6.73 21.73
N PHE A 12 -27.02 5.65 22.50
CA PHE A 12 -26.24 4.46 22.13
C PHE A 12 -26.90 3.67 21.00
N SER A 13 -28.22 3.39 21.05
CA SER A 13 -28.95 2.76 19.94
C SER A 13 -28.90 3.59 18.65
N GLY A 14 -28.98 4.93 18.77
CA GLY A 14 -28.86 5.85 17.64
C GLY A 14 -27.44 5.90 17.08
N ARG A 15 -26.39 5.98 17.91
CA ARG A 15 -25.00 6.00 17.43
C ARG A 15 -24.52 4.65 16.85
N PHE A 16 -24.97 3.52 17.40
CA PHE A 16 -24.64 2.20 16.86
C PHE A 16 -25.43 1.86 15.58
N ALA A 17 -26.61 2.46 15.35
CA ALA A 17 -27.25 2.43 14.04
C ALA A 17 -26.60 3.40 13.01
N PHE A 18 -25.67 4.25 13.46
CA PHE A 18 -25.05 5.29 12.64
C PHE A 18 -23.63 4.94 12.15
N SER A 19 -23.00 3.85 12.61
CA SER A 19 -21.71 3.39 12.06
C SER A 19 -21.89 2.55 10.79
N SER A 20 -23.01 1.83 10.64
CA SER A 20 -23.30 1.07 9.41
C SER A 20 -23.70 1.97 8.22
N ALA A 21 -23.92 3.26 8.45
CA ALA A 21 -24.46 4.21 7.46
C ALA A 21 -23.52 5.40 7.15
N ARG A 22 -22.33 5.49 7.76
CA ARG A 22 -21.30 6.45 7.33
C ARG A 22 -20.44 5.87 6.22
N GLN A 23 -21.07 5.97 5.06
CA GLN A 23 -20.52 5.91 3.71
C GLN A 23 -19.85 4.59 3.30
N PRO A 24 -20.42 3.90 2.29
CA PRO A 24 -19.65 3.04 1.42
C PRO A 24 -18.71 3.96 0.64
N GLY A 25 -17.64 4.39 1.29
CA GLY A 25 -16.46 4.91 0.62
C GLY A 25 -15.89 3.74 -0.13
N HIS A 26 -16.42 3.54 -1.34
CA HIS A 26 -15.94 2.65 -2.36
C HIS A 26 -14.48 2.29 -2.07
N LEU A 27 -14.27 1.04 -1.63
CA LEU A 27 -13.31 0.18 -2.29
C LEU A 27 -13.34 0.64 -3.75
N ASP A 28 -12.33 1.38 -4.16
CA ASP A 28 -12.17 1.81 -5.54
C ASP A 28 -11.74 0.55 -6.30
N LEU A 29 -12.67 -0.43 -6.30
CA LEU A 29 -12.71 -1.71 -6.99
C LEU A 29 -12.62 -1.50 -8.49
N LEU A 30 -12.74 -0.26 -8.95
CA LEU A 30 -12.43 0.13 -10.31
C LEU A 30 -10.94 -0.03 -10.61
N LYS A 31 -10.04 0.27 -9.66
CA LYS A 31 -8.58 0.05 -9.85
C LYS A 31 -8.16 -1.38 -9.58
N THR A 32 -8.68 -2.04 -8.53
CA THR A 32 -8.38 -3.45 -8.28
C THR A 32 -9.04 -4.38 -9.31
N GLY A 33 -10.23 -4.05 -9.80
CA GLY A 33 -10.90 -4.76 -10.90
C GLY A 33 -10.22 -4.55 -12.25
N ALA A 34 -9.70 -3.36 -12.55
CA ALA A 34 -8.88 -3.12 -13.74
C ALA A 34 -7.54 -3.85 -13.65
N ALA A 35 -6.86 -3.80 -12.50
CA ALA A 35 -5.62 -4.53 -12.25
C ALA A 35 -5.83 -6.06 -12.36
N ARG A 36 -6.91 -6.60 -11.76
CA ARG A 36 -7.26 -8.03 -11.83
C ARG A 36 -7.66 -8.46 -13.25
N LYS A 37 -8.35 -7.60 -14.01
CA LYS A 37 -8.62 -7.85 -15.45
C LYS A 37 -7.35 -7.85 -16.30
N HIS A 38 -6.42 -6.94 -16.04
CA HIS A 38 -5.10 -6.94 -16.69
C HIS A 38 -4.33 -8.21 -16.40
N LEU A 39 -4.36 -8.67 -15.15
CA LEU A 39 -3.65 -9.85 -14.70
C LEU A 39 -4.25 -11.16 -15.23
N ASN A 40 -5.58 -11.24 -15.32
CA ASN A 40 -6.25 -12.37 -15.98
C ASN A 40 -5.93 -12.43 -17.48
N ARG A 41 -5.80 -11.27 -18.15
CA ARG A 41 -5.38 -11.20 -19.57
C ARG A 41 -3.91 -11.61 -19.77
N ALA A 42 -3.03 -11.27 -18.83
CA ALA A 42 -1.61 -11.70 -18.85
C ALA A 42 -1.45 -13.19 -18.49
N GLY A 43 -2.36 -13.74 -17.68
CA GLY A 43 -2.40 -15.16 -17.34
C GLY A 43 -2.81 -16.07 -18.52
N ASP A 44 -3.73 -15.61 -19.37
CA ASP A 44 -4.20 -16.35 -20.55
C ASP A 44 -3.18 -16.37 -21.71
N SER A 45 -2.13 -15.53 -21.68
CA SER A 45 -1.04 -15.55 -22.67
C SER A 45 0.14 -16.44 -22.27
N ARG A 46 -0.01 -17.32 -21.26
CA ARG A 46 1.02 -18.26 -20.78
C ARG A 46 1.14 -19.50 -21.67
N ASP A 47 1.58 -19.31 -22.91
CA ASP A 47 2.29 -20.34 -23.66
C ASP A 47 3.68 -19.79 -24.02
N GLY A 48 4.64 -19.97 -23.10
CA GLY A 48 6.07 -19.81 -23.38
C GLY A 48 6.69 -18.44 -23.11
N GLY A 49 6.77 -18.02 -21.85
CA GLY A 49 7.60 -16.89 -21.43
C GLY A 49 7.63 -16.75 -19.91
N GLY A 50 8.82 -16.59 -19.32
CA GLY A 50 8.97 -16.46 -17.87
C GLY A 50 8.11 -15.35 -17.28
N SER A 51 7.68 -15.55 -16.02
CA SER A 51 6.91 -14.62 -15.21
C SER A 51 7.46 -13.19 -15.31
N ASP A 52 6.68 -12.23 -15.81
CA ASP A 52 7.10 -10.83 -15.86
C ASP A 52 7.25 -10.33 -14.41
N TRP A 53 8.42 -9.78 -14.08
CA TRP A 53 8.76 -9.41 -12.70
C TRP A 53 7.82 -8.33 -12.13
N LEU A 54 7.10 -7.60 -12.99
CA LEU A 54 6.05 -6.66 -12.59
C LEU A 54 4.73 -7.36 -12.26
N ASP A 55 4.38 -8.46 -12.93
CA ASP A 55 3.16 -9.21 -12.65
C ASP A 55 3.21 -9.84 -11.26
N GLU A 56 4.37 -10.39 -10.87
CA GLU A 56 4.59 -10.88 -9.51
C GLU A 56 4.53 -9.76 -8.47
N SER A 57 5.08 -8.58 -8.80
CA SER A 57 5.06 -7.43 -7.90
C SER A 57 3.64 -6.88 -7.69
N LEU A 58 2.84 -6.84 -8.77
CA LEU A 58 1.44 -6.42 -8.72
C LEU A 58 0.55 -7.45 -8.02
N LEU A 59 0.76 -8.75 -8.27
CA LEU A 59 0.09 -9.82 -7.52
C LEU A 59 0.39 -9.73 -6.03
N HIS A 60 1.66 -9.53 -5.69
CA HIS A 60 2.07 -9.35 -4.31
C HIS A 60 1.44 -8.11 -3.69
N ALA A 61 1.25 -7.05 -4.48
CA ALA A 61 0.59 -5.84 -4.02
C ALA A 61 -0.90 -6.06 -3.76
N LEU A 62 -1.59 -6.76 -4.64
CA LEU A 62 -3.00 -7.13 -4.48
C LEU A 62 -3.21 -7.97 -3.22
N ARG A 63 -2.42 -9.03 -3.04
CA ARG A 63 -2.48 -9.87 -1.83
C ARG A 63 -2.19 -9.06 -0.57
N GLY A 64 -1.16 -8.22 -0.60
CA GLY A 64 -0.80 -7.33 0.51
C GLY A 64 -1.92 -6.38 0.92
N SER A 65 -2.73 -5.93 -0.05
CA SER A 65 -3.88 -5.06 0.23
C SER A 65 -5.12 -5.82 0.70
N GLU A 66 -5.36 -7.03 0.20
CA GLU A 66 -6.50 -7.87 0.61
C GLU A 66 -6.32 -8.31 2.07
N ASP A 67 -5.18 -8.91 2.42
CA ASP A 67 -4.88 -9.34 3.80
C ASP A 67 -4.87 -8.16 4.80
N LEU A 68 -4.45 -6.98 4.34
CA LEU A 68 -4.54 -5.77 5.15
C LEU A 68 -5.99 -5.40 5.44
N ALA A 69 -6.85 -5.42 4.43
CA ALA A 69 -8.25 -5.07 4.60
C ALA A 69 -8.96 -6.04 5.56
N ASP A 70 -8.67 -7.34 5.44
CA ASP A 70 -9.24 -8.37 6.32
C ASP A 70 -8.76 -8.19 7.78
N GLY A 71 -7.46 -7.99 8.01
CA GLY A 71 -6.93 -7.77 9.36
C GLY A 71 -7.39 -6.45 10.01
N LEU A 72 -7.58 -5.39 9.21
CA LEU A 72 -8.17 -4.13 9.70
C LEU A 72 -9.63 -4.34 10.13
N LEU A 73 -10.42 -5.03 9.30
CA LEU A 73 -11.83 -5.30 9.58
C LEU A 73 -11.99 -6.15 10.84
N GLU A 74 -11.21 -7.22 10.97
CA GLU A 74 -11.28 -8.12 12.14
C GLU A 74 -10.93 -7.40 13.44
N SER A 75 -9.89 -6.54 13.43
CA SER A 75 -9.51 -5.74 14.60
C SER A 75 -10.59 -4.75 15.02
N VAL A 76 -11.28 -4.11 14.07
CA VAL A 76 -12.38 -3.17 14.35
C VAL A 76 -13.58 -3.93 14.91
N VAL A 77 -14.00 -5.02 14.25
CA VAL A 77 -15.14 -5.85 14.68
C VAL A 77 -14.92 -6.43 16.08
N ARG A 78 -13.71 -6.89 16.39
CA ARG A 78 -13.37 -7.41 17.73
C ARG A 78 -13.51 -6.34 18.81
N THR A 79 -13.08 -5.11 18.51
CA THR A 79 -13.17 -3.99 19.44
C THR A 79 -14.64 -3.55 19.62
N GLU A 80 -15.42 -3.52 18.55
CA GLU A 80 -16.88 -3.25 18.60
C GLU A 80 -17.64 -4.32 19.42
N CYS A 81 -17.27 -5.59 19.26
CA CYS A 81 -17.79 -6.68 20.09
C CYS A 81 -17.46 -6.52 21.58
N SER A 82 -16.29 -5.97 21.90
CA SER A 82 -15.90 -5.65 23.28
C SER A 82 -16.77 -4.53 23.86
N VAL A 83 -16.93 -3.44 23.12
CA VAL A 83 -17.76 -2.29 23.52
C VAL A 83 -19.22 -2.71 23.73
N THR A 84 -19.79 -3.51 22.82
CA THR A 84 -21.17 -3.98 22.94
C THR A 84 -21.37 -4.90 24.15
N ARG A 85 -20.41 -5.78 24.47
CA ARG A 85 -20.46 -6.62 25.69
C ARG A 85 -20.40 -5.76 26.96
N GLU A 86 -19.53 -4.76 27.01
CA GLU A 86 -19.46 -3.87 28.16
C GLU A 86 -20.73 -3.02 28.32
N ALA A 87 -21.28 -2.51 27.22
CA ALA A 87 -22.56 -1.80 27.24
C ALA A 87 -23.71 -2.68 27.79
N GLN A 88 -23.78 -3.94 27.36
CA GLN A 88 -24.77 -4.91 27.87
C GLN A 88 -24.53 -5.26 29.35
N SER A 89 -23.26 -5.38 29.77
CA SER A 89 -22.86 -5.60 31.17
C SER A 89 -23.27 -4.43 32.07
N VAL A 90 -23.15 -3.18 31.59
CA VAL A 90 -23.64 -1.98 32.28
C VAL A 90 -25.16 -1.99 32.36
N ALA A 91 -25.86 -2.25 31.25
CA ALA A 91 -27.32 -2.25 31.19
C ALA A 91 -27.93 -3.31 32.12
N LYS A 92 -27.47 -4.57 32.04
CA LYS A 92 -27.94 -5.66 32.93
C LYS A 92 -27.72 -5.35 34.41
N TRP A 93 -26.59 -4.72 34.73
CA TRP A 93 -26.30 -4.35 36.10
C TRP A 93 -27.19 -3.21 36.59
N ALA A 94 -27.43 -2.20 35.76
CA ALA A 94 -28.36 -1.11 36.06
C ALA A 94 -29.80 -1.63 36.27
N ASP A 95 -30.25 -2.57 35.44
CA ASP A 95 -31.57 -3.22 35.58
C ASP A 95 -31.68 -4.02 36.88
N ASN A 96 -30.62 -4.77 37.25
CA ASN A 96 -30.58 -5.50 38.52
C ASN A 96 -30.64 -4.57 39.75
N CYS A 97 -29.98 -3.41 39.68
CA CYS A 97 -30.06 -2.40 40.74
C CYS A 97 -31.47 -1.79 40.84
N LEU A 98 -32.13 -1.53 39.72
CA LEU A 98 -33.51 -1.03 39.70
C LEU A 98 -34.51 -2.05 40.25
N GLN A 99 -34.33 -3.34 39.95
CA GLN A 99 -35.21 -4.42 40.41
C GLN A 99 -35.08 -4.72 41.91
N ARG A 100 -33.91 -4.52 42.51
CA ARG A 100 -33.66 -4.87 43.91
C ARG A 100 -34.14 -3.84 44.93
N GLY A 101 -34.46 -2.61 44.52
CA GLY A 101 -34.71 -1.50 45.44
C GLY A 101 -33.42 -1.06 46.13
N ILE A 102 -32.95 0.15 45.85
CA ILE A 102 -31.62 0.62 46.30
C ILE A 102 -31.77 1.34 47.64
N ASP A 103 -31.12 0.83 48.69
CA ASP A 103 -30.99 1.52 49.97
C ASP A 103 -29.94 2.64 49.89
N VAL A 104 -30.00 3.66 50.75
CA VAL A 104 -29.20 4.91 50.57
C VAL A 104 -27.68 4.69 50.66
N SER A 105 -27.22 3.69 51.43
CA SER A 105 -25.80 3.30 51.49
C SER A 105 -25.35 2.54 50.23
N ASP A 106 -26.24 1.70 49.65
CA ASP A 106 -26.00 0.99 48.39
C ASP A 106 -25.93 1.96 47.21
N TYR A 107 -26.54 3.14 47.32
CA TYR A 107 -26.53 4.16 46.26
C TYR A 107 -25.13 4.72 45.97
N ARG A 108 -24.29 4.91 46.99
CA ARG A 108 -22.92 5.43 46.81
C ARG A 108 -22.02 4.41 46.12
N ASP A 109 -22.06 3.17 46.58
CA ASP A 109 -21.32 2.05 45.98
C ASP A 109 -21.82 1.74 44.57
N CYS A 110 -23.14 1.86 44.35
CA CYS A 110 -23.72 1.72 43.03
C CYS A 110 -23.25 2.81 42.07
N ASN A 111 -23.30 4.08 42.49
CA ASN A 111 -22.79 5.17 41.66
C ASN A 111 -21.31 5.00 41.34
N GLN A 112 -20.49 4.60 42.31
CA GLN A 112 -19.06 4.41 42.08
C GLN A 112 -18.79 3.29 41.06
N LYS A 113 -19.57 2.18 41.11
CA LYS A 113 -19.51 1.13 40.10
C LYS A 113 -19.99 1.61 38.72
N ILE A 114 -21.08 2.38 38.64
CA ILE A 114 -21.55 2.97 37.38
C ILE A 114 -20.47 3.86 36.78
N PHE A 115 -19.90 4.77 37.57
CA PHE A 115 -18.83 5.65 37.11
C PHE A 115 -17.63 4.86 36.61
N SER A 116 -17.22 3.79 37.31
CA SER A 116 -16.11 2.93 36.88
C SER A 116 -16.39 2.18 35.58
N LYS A 117 -17.62 1.68 35.36
CA LYS A 117 -17.95 1.00 34.10
C LYS A 117 -18.14 1.98 32.95
N VAL A 118 -18.71 3.16 33.22
CA VAL A 118 -18.86 4.22 32.22
C VAL A 118 -17.51 4.78 31.82
N SER A 119 -16.53 4.89 32.73
CA SER A 119 -15.17 5.29 32.37
C SER A 119 -14.50 4.26 31.47
N VAL A 120 -14.60 2.96 31.78
CA VAL A 120 -14.09 1.88 30.91
C VAL A 120 -14.77 1.90 29.54
N LEU A 121 -16.08 2.10 29.50
CA LEU A 121 -16.81 2.19 28.23
C LEU A 121 -16.40 3.43 27.41
N ARG A 122 -16.07 4.54 28.07
CA ARG A 122 -15.54 5.73 27.40
C ARG A 122 -14.14 5.49 26.84
N GLU A 123 -13.26 4.89 27.62
CA GLU A 123 -11.89 4.55 27.19
C GLU A 123 -11.90 3.59 25.99
N THR A 124 -12.72 2.54 26.04
CA THR A 124 -12.86 1.59 24.91
C THR A 124 -13.47 2.23 23.67
N LEU A 125 -14.37 3.21 23.81
CA LEU A 125 -14.91 3.96 22.68
C LEU A 125 -13.87 4.91 22.06
N ASP A 126 -13.06 5.55 22.88
CA ASP A 126 -11.95 6.40 22.42
C ASP A 126 -10.89 5.55 21.69
N GLU A 127 -10.60 4.34 22.19
CA GLU A 127 -9.74 3.35 21.52
C GLU A 127 -10.31 2.89 20.17
N LEU A 128 -11.62 2.61 20.09
CA LEU A 128 -12.30 2.25 18.84
C LEU A 128 -12.16 3.36 17.80
N SER A 129 -12.45 4.61 18.19
CA SER A 129 -12.32 5.76 17.28
C SER A 129 -10.88 5.92 16.78
N ALA A 130 -9.89 5.73 17.65
CA ALA A 130 -8.48 5.80 17.27
C ALA A 130 -8.07 4.65 16.31
N LEU A 131 -8.64 3.46 16.49
CA LEU A 131 -8.43 2.31 15.60
C LEU A 131 -9.05 2.56 14.21
N GLU A 132 -10.23 3.15 14.14
CA GLU A 132 -10.87 3.53 12.86
C GLU A 132 -10.01 4.53 12.08
N ASP A 133 -9.48 5.56 12.75
CA ASP A 133 -8.58 6.53 12.13
C ASP A 133 -7.29 5.88 11.62
N CYS A 134 -6.72 4.95 12.40
CA CYS A 134 -5.55 4.18 11.98
C CYS A 134 -5.87 3.30 10.76
N ALA A 135 -7.00 2.61 10.76
CA ALA A 135 -7.42 1.76 9.66
C ALA A 135 -7.59 2.57 8.36
N ALA A 136 -8.21 3.75 8.44
CA ALA A 136 -8.35 4.65 7.30
C ALA A 136 -6.99 5.10 6.73
N LEU A 137 -6.02 5.40 7.61
CA LEU A 137 -4.66 5.75 7.18
C LEU A 137 -3.96 4.57 6.49
N GLN A 138 -4.05 3.37 7.07
CA GLN A 138 -3.44 2.16 6.50
C GLN A 138 -4.05 1.83 5.13
N GLN A 139 -5.37 1.98 4.98
CA GLN A 139 -6.06 1.79 3.72
C GLN A 139 -5.58 2.79 2.66
N ARG A 140 -5.41 4.06 3.03
CA ARG A 140 -4.82 5.06 2.12
C ARG A 140 -3.42 4.67 1.67
N ASN A 141 -2.56 4.25 2.60
CA ASN A 141 -1.19 3.82 2.29
C ASN A 141 -1.18 2.59 1.36
N ALA A 142 -2.08 1.63 1.56
CA ALA A 142 -2.22 0.47 0.70
C ALA A 142 -2.73 0.83 -0.71
N ASN A 143 -3.65 1.78 -0.81
CA ASN A 143 -4.07 2.30 -2.10
C ASN A 143 -2.92 2.98 -2.84
N GLU A 144 -2.11 3.79 -2.15
CA GLU A 144 -0.91 4.42 -2.75
C GLU A 144 0.11 3.37 -3.20
N TYR A 145 0.32 2.32 -2.40
CA TYR A 145 1.15 1.17 -2.75
C TYR A 145 0.66 0.47 -4.04
N LEU A 146 -0.62 0.13 -4.11
CA LEU A 146 -1.23 -0.51 -5.27
C LEU A 146 -1.15 0.35 -6.53
N VAL A 147 -1.51 1.63 -6.42
CA VAL A 147 -1.48 2.59 -7.52
C VAL A 147 -0.07 2.71 -8.08
N PHE A 148 0.95 2.74 -7.22
CA PHE A 148 2.34 2.81 -7.66
C PHE A 148 2.73 1.62 -8.56
N PHE A 149 2.47 0.38 -8.14
CA PHE A 149 2.81 -0.80 -8.94
C PHE A 149 1.99 -0.89 -10.24
N TYR A 150 0.72 -0.49 -10.19
CA TYR A 150 -0.13 -0.43 -11.38
C TYR A 150 0.39 0.60 -12.39
N GLU A 151 0.76 1.79 -11.92
CA GLU A 151 1.32 2.84 -12.78
C GLU A 151 2.69 2.46 -13.35
N LEU A 152 3.53 1.73 -12.60
CA LEU A 152 4.79 1.19 -13.14
C LEU A 152 4.54 0.28 -14.35
N HIS A 153 3.51 -0.59 -14.28
CA HIS A 153 3.13 -1.46 -15.38
C HIS A 153 2.67 -0.67 -16.60
N ILE A 154 1.78 0.31 -16.41
CA ILE A 154 1.31 1.19 -17.49
C ILE A 154 2.49 1.92 -18.14
N VAL A 155 3.41 2.46 -17.34
CA VAL A 155 4.57 3.20 -17.83
C VAL A 155 5.47 2.29 -18.66
N LYS A 156 5.74 1.05 -18.21
CA LYS A 156 6.53 0.09 -18.97
C LYS A 156 5.91 -0.20 -20.34
N ASP A 157 4.62 -0.55 -20.37
CA ASP A 157 3.93 -0.94 -21.60
C ASP A 157 3.81 0.23 -22.58
N ALA A 158 3.40 1.39 -22.08
CA ALA A 158 3.25 2.59 -22.90
C ALA A 158 4.61 3.03 -23.48
N MET A 159 5.69 2.93 -22.70
CA MET A 159 7.03 3.22 -23.17
C MET A 159 7.48 2.21 -24.24
N ALA A 160 7.26 0.91 -24.01
CA ALA A 160 7.62 -0.13 -24.96
C ALA A 160 6.88 0.05 -26.30
N GLN A 161 5.58 0.31 -26.28
CA GLN A 161 4.77 0.52 -27.48
C GLN A 161 5.16 1.80 -28.24
N ASN A 162 5.36 2.90 -27.51
CA ASN A 162 5.72 4.19 -28.10
C ASN A 162 7.12 4.17 -28.73
N LEU A 163 8.10 3.56 -28.05
CA LEU A 163 9.47 3.47 -28.58
C LEU A 163 9.58 2.43 -29.70
N ALA A 164 8.81 1.33 -29.63
CA ALA A 164 8.74 0.36 -30.72
C ALA A 164 8.24 1.01 -32.02
N SER A 165 7.14 1.76 -31.98
CA SER A 165 6.58 2.41 -33.19
C SER A 165 7.53 3.45 -33.80
N LEU A 166 8.23 4.22 -32.96
CA LEU A 166 9.25 5.18 -33.41
C LEU A 166 10.48 4.45 -33.97
N SER A 167 10.90 3.35 -33.35
CA SER A 167 12.01 2.54 -33.85
C SER A 167 11.67 1.84 -35.17
N GLU A 168 10.43 1.38 -35.37
CA GLU A 168 9.98 0.82 -36.64
C GLU A 168 9.95 1.88 -37.74
N SER A 169 9.53 3.11 -37.42
CA SER A 169 9.57 4.24 -38.35
C SER A 169 11.00 4.49 -38.85
N ILE A 170 11.99 4.47 -37.96
CA ILE A 170 13.42 4.61 -38.31
C ILE A 170 13.94 3.34 -39.01
N GLY A 171 13.54 2.14 -38.57
CA GLY A 171 13.97 0.87 -39.14
C GLY A 171 13.47 0.65 -40.58
N GLY A 172 12.29 1.18 -40.91
CA GLY A 172 11.76 1.21 -42.28
C GLY A 172 12.70 1.89 -43.28
N TRP A 173 13.52 2.85 -42.83
CA TRP A 173 14.58 3.45 -43.64
C TRP A 173 15.70 2.48 -43.99
N LEU A 174 16.14 1.67 -43.03
CA LEU A 174 17.17 0.65 -43.26
C LEU A 174 16.68 -0.47 -44.18
N HIS A 175 15.41 -0.85 -44.06
CA HIS A 175 14.85 -1.98 -44.81
C HIS A 175 14.38 -1.62 -46.22
N SER A 176 14.10 -0.35 -46.50
CA SER A 176 13.65 0.09 -47.82
C SER A 176 14.72 0.06 -48.92
N ARG A 177 15.94 -0.46 -48.65
CA ARG A 177 17.07 -0.53 -49.61
C ARG A 177 17.18 0.75 -50.44
N VAL A 178 17.22 1.88 -49.74
CA VAL A 178 17.19 3.21 -50.35
C VAL A 178 18.35 3.33 -51.35
N ARG A 179 18.01 3.43 -52.64
CA ARG A 179 18.96 3.59 -53.74
C ARG A 179 19.38 5.03 -53.97
N SER A 180 18.61 6.00 -53.48
CA SER A 180 18.99 7.41 -53.51
C SER A 180 18.41 8.24 -52.37
N ILE A 181 19.19 9.22 -51.91
CA ILE A 181 18.81 10.14 -50.83
C ILE A 181 18.31 11.44 -51.44
N ASN A 182 17.03 11.77 -51.27
CA ASN A 182 16.51 13.10 -51.60
C ASN A 182 16.28 13.94 -50.33
N ALA A 183 16.19 15.27 -50.51
CA ALA A 183 16.09 16.21 -49.39
C ALA A 183 14.84 15.99 -48.51
N GLU A 184 13.69 15.68 -49.12
CA GLU A 184 12.45 15.37 -48.40
C GLU A 184 12.60 14.14 -47.50
N ARG A 185 13.30 13.12 -47.99
CA ARG A 185 13.56 11.90 -47.25
C ARG A 185 14.49 12.14 -46.07
N LEU A 186 15.58 12.86 -46.29
CA LEU A 186 16.50 13.23 -45.21
C LEU A 186 15.77 14.04 -44.13
N ALA A 187 14.90 14.99 -44.52
CA ALA A 187 14.08 15.76 -43.60
C ALA A 187 13.13 14.87 -42.79
N GLY A 188 12.47 13.90 -43.42
CA GLY A 188 11.59 12.93 -42.75
C GLY A 188 12.32 12.07 -41.72
N LEU A 189 13.55 11.62 -42.02
CA LEU A 189 14.35 10.88 -41.06
C LEU A 189 14.81 11.76 -39.89
N VAL A 190 15.26 12.99 -40.16
CA VAL A 190 15.66 13.93 -39.11
C VAL A 190 14.50 14.19 -38.17
N ALA A 191 13.29 14.40 -38.70
CA ALA A 191 12.07 14.56 -37.91
C ALA A 191 11.76 13.30 -37.07
N ALA A 192 11.91 12.09 -37.64
CA ALA A 192 11.72 10.84 -36.90
C ALA A 192 12.75 10.66 -35.76
N CYS A 193 14.00 11.04 -36.00
CA CYS A 193 15.04 11.02 -34.97
C CYS A 193 14.77 12.06 -33.86
N GLN A 194 14.34 13.27 -34.23
CA GLN A 194 13.96 14.31 -33.25
C GLN A 194 12.80 13.83 -32.37
N ALA A 195 11.73 13.28 -32.96
CA ALA A 195 10.61 12.72 -32.22
C ALA A 195 11.03 11.59 -31.28
N LEU A 196 11.99 10.74 -31.70
CA LEU A 196 12.57 9.72 -30.84
C LEU A 196 13.30 10.32 -29.64
N PHE A 197 14.17 11.32 -29.84
CA PHE A 197 14.91 11.94 -28.75
C PHE A 197 13.98 12.67 -27.75
N GLU A 198 12.98 13.39 -28.23
CA GLU A 198 11.95 14.03 -27.39
C GLU A 198 11.16 12.99 -26.57
N ALA A 199 10.81 11.86 -27.18
CA ALA A 199 10.17 10.76 -26.48
C ALA A 199 11.09 10.17 -25.40
N LEU A 200 12.37 9.93 -25.71
CA LEU A 200 13.34 9.40 -24.74
C LEU A 200 13.52 10.33 -23.53
N GLU A 201 13.59 11.65 -23.75
CA GLU A 201 13.67 12.64 -22.67
C GLU A 201 12.41 12.62 -21.79
N THR A 202 11.23 12.58 -22.42
CA THR A 202 9.94 12.46 -21.71
C THR A 202 9.88 11.19 -20.85
N TRP A 203 10.34 10.06 -21.39
CA TRP A 203 10.35 8.80 -20.67
C TRP A 203 11.41 8.76 -19.55
N GLN A 204 12.58 9.37 -19.77
CA GLN A 204 13.60 9.55 -18.72
C GLN A 204 13.03 10.30 -17.52
N PHE A 205 12.30 11.39 -17.76
CA PHE A 205 11.64 12.15 -16.70
C PHE A 205 10.64 11.28 -15.93
N LYS A 206 9.75 10.57 -16.63
CA LYS A 206 8.74 9.69 -16.00
C LYS A 206 9.37 8.56 -15.18
N VAL A 207 10.43 7.92 -15.68
CA VAL A 207 11.15 6.85 -14.98
C VAL A 207 11.82 7.40 -13.72
N THR A 208 12.43 8.60 -13.80
CA THR A 208 13.06 9.26 -12.65
C THR A 208 12.02 9.63 -11.60
N GLN A 209 10.87 10.17 -12.01
CA GLN A 209 9.75 10.47 -11.12
C GLN A 209 9.26 9.21 -10.38
N LYS A 210 9.15 8.07 -11.07
CA LYS A 210 8.77 6.79 -10.44
C LYS A 210 9.85 6.27 -9.48
N GLN A 211 11.12 6.48 -9.80
CA GLN A 211 12.22 6.17 -8.89
C GLN A 211 12.12 7.00 -7.60
N GLU A 212 11.91 8.30 -7.70
CA GLU A 212 11.74 9.18 -6.53
C GLU A 212 10.51 8.80 -5.70
N GLN A 213 9.40 8.50 -6.38
CA GLN A 213 8.16 8.06 -5.74
C GLN A 213 8.38 6.77 -4.94
N SER A 214 9.19 5.82 -5.45
CA SER A 214 9.44 4.52 -4.80
C SER A 214 10.00 4.64 -3.37
N HIS A 215 10.78 5.68 -3.08
CA HIS A 215 11.36 5.91 -1.75
C HIS A 215 10.33 6.35 -0.70
N ARG A 216 9.14 6.80 -1.14
CA ARG A 216 8.05 7.26 -0.28
C ARG A 216 6.97 6.19 -0.07
N ILE A 217 7.09 5.05 -0.74
CA ILE A 217 6.10 3.98 -0.68
C ILE A 217 6.24 3.19 0.63
N PHE A 218 5.12 3.05 1.33
CA PHE A 218 5.00 2.25 2.55
C PHE A 218 5.10 0.76 2.23
N PRO A 219 5.82 -0.05 3.02
CA PRO A 219 6.00 -1.47 2.74
C PRO A 219 4.79 -2.33 3.15
N CYS A 220 3.65 -2.17 2.49
CA CYS A 220 2.42 -2.93 2.76
C CYS A 220 2.62 -4.45 2.62
N SER A 221 3.54 -4.88 1.75
CA SER A 221 3.93 -6.29 1.59
C SER A 221 4.39 -6.98 2.87
N LEU A 222 4.90 -6.23 3.84
CA LEU A 222 5.45 -6.77 5.09
C LEU A 222 4.39 -6.97 6.16
N ARG A 223 3.19 -6.44 5.91
CA ARG A 223 2.03 -6.65 6.77
C ARG A 223 1.37 -8.01 6.52
N LEU A 224 1.68 -8.67 5.39
CA LEU A 224 1.28 -10.03 5.11
C LEU A 224 1.71 -10.97 6.24
N ARG A 225 0.89 -11.98 6.51
CA ARG A 225 1.18 -13.01 7.49
C ARG A 225 2.54 -13.65 7.21
N ASN A 226 3.43 -13.66 8.21
CA ASN A 226 4.82 -14.12 8.09
C ASN A 226 5.68 -13.36 7.05
N GLY A 227 5.22 -12.20 6.55
CA GLY A 227 5.98 -11.34 5.63
C GLY A 227 7.32 -10.90 6.22
N ILE A 228 7.40 -10.81 7.55
CA ILE A 228 8.63 -10.50 8.30
C ILE A 228 9.61 -11.67 8.25
N GLN A 229 9.15 -12.92 8.35
CA GLN A 229 10.05 -14.09 8.35
C GLN A 229 10.84 -14.21 7.03
N GLN A 230 10.22 -13.81 5.91
CA GLN A 230 10.92 -13.76 4.61
C GLN A 230 12.02 -12.70 4.55
N GLN A 231 11.93 -11.63 5.35
CA GLN A 231 12.88 -10.52 5.31
C GLN A 231 13.91 -10.54 6.47
N LEU A 232 13.53 -11.08 7.64
CA LEU A 232 14.41 -11.33 8.78
C LEU A 232 15.55 -12.30 8.46
N GLN A 233 15.37 -13.20 7.49
CA GLN A 233 16.47 -14.05 7.00
C GLN A 233 17.56 -13.26 6.26
N VAL A 234 17.25 -12.03 5.82
CA VAL A 234 18.15 -11.18 5.02
C VAL A 234 18.79 -10.08 5.87
N GLN A 235 18.11 -9.61 6.91
CA GLN A 235 18.61 -8.55 7.79
C GLN A 235 18.55 -9.00 9.25
N ASN A 236 19.72 -9.20 9.88
CA ASN A 236 19.90 -9.62 11.27
C ASN A 236 19.40 -8.59 12.33
N GLY A 237 18.48 -7.70 11.97
CA GLY A 237 17.86 -6.72 12.86
C GLY A 237 16.40 -6.60 12.46
N GLY A 238 15.48 -6.72 13.43
CA GLY A 238 14.04 -6.66 13.20
C GLY A 238 13.58 -5.40 12.46
N ILE A 239 12.32 -5.41 12.04
CA ILE A 239 11.75 -4.29 11.27
C ILE A 239 11.34 -3.19 12.24
N TRP A 240 11.90 -2.00 12.09
CA TRP A 240 11.46 -0.82 12.84
C TRP A 240 10.08 -0.36 12.37
N CYS A 241 9.24 -0.01 13.32
CA CYS A 241 7.88 0.44 13.12
C CYS A 241 7.51 1.53 14.11
N GLU A 242 6.47 2.29 13.82
CA GLU A 242 6.03 3.42 14.61
C GLU A 242 4.59 3.18 15.09
N ALA A 243 4.29 3.53 16.35
CA ALA A 243 2.92 3.52 16.84
C ALA A 243 2.15 4.76 16.37
N LEU A 244 0.97 4.57 15.76
CA LEU A 244 0.13 5.66 15.28
C LEU A 244 -0.62 6.37 16.40
N VAL A 245 -1.03 5.63 17.42
CA VAL A 245 -1.90 6.11 18.49
C VAL A 245 -1.43 5.58 19.84
N ARG A 246 -1.91 6.23 20.90
CA ARG A 246 -1.70 5.77 22.27
C ARG A 246 -2.49 4.48 22.48
N TYR A 247 -1.85 3.45 23.05
CA TYR A 247 -2.52 2.18 23.34
C TYR A 247 -1.98 1.51 24.60
N SER A 248 -2.87 0.94 25.42
CA SER A 248 -2.50 0.21 26.63
C SER A 248 -2.19 -1.25 26.31
N ALA A 249 -0.96 -1.53 25.88
CA ALA A 249 -0.55 -2.83 25.40
C ALA A 249 -0.29 -3.82 26.53
N LEU A 250 -0.67 -5.08 26.33
CA LEU A 250 -0.34 -6.17 27.25
C LEU A 250 1.12 -6.57 27.06
N CYS A 251 1.89 -6.66 28.14
CA CYS A 251 3.27 -7.15 28.07
C CYS A 251 3.28 -8.67 27.90
N ALA A 252 3.90 -9.16 26.82
CA ALA A 252 4.04 -10.59 26.56
C ALA A 252 4.98 -11.29 27.55
N ASP A 253 5.95 -10.56 28.12
CA ASP A 253 6.96 -11.09 29.04
C ASP A 253 6.45 -11.19 30.48
N SER A 254 5.28 -10.63 30.77
CA SER A 254 4.78 -10.40 32.13
C SER A 254 3.89 -11.53 32.65
N GLY A 255 4.36 -12.79 32.56
CA GLY A 255 3.78 -13.95 33.26
C GLY A 255 2.24 -13.95 33.41
N SER A 256 1.75 -14.32 34.60
CA SER A 256 0.32 -14.33 34.96
C SER A 256 -0.25 -12.98 35.41
N ASP A 257 0.61 -11.96 35.60
CA ASP A 257 0.22 -10.70 36.22
C ASP A 257 -0.36 -9.68 35.24
N GLY A 258 -0.35 -9.98 33.93
CA GLY A 258 -1.06 -9.20 32.92
C GLY A 258 -0.66 -7.73 32.91
N SER A 259 0.60 -7.39 33.18
CA SER A 259 1.02 -6.00 33.28
C SER A 259 0.81 -5.29 31.94
N HIS A 260 0.18 -4.12 31.97
CA HIS A 260 0.02 -3.27 30.80
C HIS A 260 1.11 -2.21 30.76
N THR A 261 1.63 -1.92 29.57
CA THR A 261 2.50 -0.77 29.30
C THR A 261 1.86 0.07 28.22
N CYS A 262 1.82 1.38 28.44
CA CYS A 262 1.28 2.32 27.46
C CYS A 262 2.30 2.56 26.34
N VAL A 263 1.89 2.30 25.11
CA VAL A 263 2.58 2.73 23.90
C VAL A 263 2.13 4.15 23.59
N LEU A 264 3.07 5.02 23.21
CA LEU A 264 2.79 6.40 22.86
C LEU A 264 2.72 6.60 21.34
N PRO A 265 1.95 7.58 20.85
CA PRO A 265 2.01 7.97 19.45
C PRO A 265 3.43 8.35 19.07
N ARG A 266 3.87 7.90 17.89
CA ARG A 266 5.21 8.08 17.33
C ARG A 266 6.34 7.41 18.10
N GLU A 267 6.02 6.45 18.96
CA GLU A 267 7.04 5.65 19.62
C GLU A 267 7.67 4.67 18.61
N ASP A 268 9.00 4.65 18.58
CA ASP A 268 9.77 3.69 17.80
C ASP A 268 9.71 2.31 18.46
N LEU A 269 9.26 1.33 17.68
CA LEU A 269 9.04 -0.03 18.09
C LEU A 269 9.76 -0.97 17.12
N LEU A 270 10.20 -2.11 17.62
CA LEU A 270 10.79 -3.17 16.82
C LEU A 270 9.75 -4.28 16.64
N LEU A 271 9.34 -4.55 15.42
CA LEU A 271 8.40 -5.61 15.11
C LEU A 271 9.08 -6.98 15.25
N VAL A 272 8.54 -7.81 16.15
CA VAL A 272 9.10 -9.13 16.49
C VAL A 272 8.32 -10.24 15.80
N ASP A 273 6.99 -10.15 15.78
CA ASP A 273 6.13 -11.21 15.26
C ASP A 273 4.83 -10.62 14.67
N ASN A 274 4.49 -11.02 13.45
CA ASN A 274 3.24 -10.71 12.76
C ASN A 274 2.50 -11.97 12.26
N SER A 275 2.67 -13.11 12.94
CA SER A 275 1.97 -14.34 12.56
C SER A 275 0.45 -14.29 12.78
N SER A 276 -0.06 -13.32 13.55
CA SER A 276 -1.49 -13.02 13.69
C SER A 276 -1.85 -11.76 12.89
N GLU A 277 -3.00 -11.79 12.21
CA GLU A 277 -3.52 -10.67 11.42
C GLU A 277 -4.03 -9.52 12.31
N GLU A 278 -4.54 -9.86 13.50
CA GLU A 278 -5.09 -8.88 14.45
C GLU A 278 -4.06 -8.31 15.41
N LEU A 279 -3.21 -9.16 16.00
CA LEU A 279 -2.37 -8.81 17.14
C LEU A 279 -0.90 -9.09 16.84
N TRP A 280 -0.08 -8.05 16.87
CA TRP A 280 1.35 -8.14 16.59
C TRP A 280 2.15 -8.06 17.88
N LYS A 281 3.30 -8.74 17.89
CA LYS A 281 4.27 -8.58 18.97
C LYS A 281 5.32 -7.58 18.52
N VAL A 282 5.46 -6.52 19.31
CA VAL A 282 6.46 -5.48 19.12
C VAL A 282 7.33 -5.38 20.35
N ARG A 283 8.54 -4.87 20.22
CA ARG A 283 9.44 -4.60 21.32
C ARG A 283 9.72 -3.11 21.39
N ASN A 284 9.52 -2.50 22.54
CA ASN A 284 9.85 -1.10 22.72
C ASN A 284 11.35 -0.89 22.99
N LEU A 285 11.80 0.36 23.03
CA LEU A 285 13.20 0.71 23.32
C LEU A 285 13.65 0.27 24.71
N ALA A 286 12.71 0.10 25.65
CA ALA A 286 12.99 -0.45 26.98
C ALA A 286 13.20 -1.98 26.98
N GLY A 287 13.12 -2.63 25.81
CA GLY A 287 13.34 -4.06 25.64
C GLY A 287 12.13 -4.93 26.00
N ARG A 288 10.97 -4.34 26.35
CA ARG A 288 9.75 -5.07 26.70
C ARG A 288 9.00 -5.49 25.45
N THR A 289 8.54 -6.74 25.43
CA THR A 289 7.68 -7.25 24.36
C THR A 289 6.22 -6.93 24.69
N LEU A 290 5.54 -6.26 23.77
CA LEU A 290 4.17 -5.77 23.87
C LEU A 290 3.31 -6.42 22.79
N ILE A 291 2.06 -6.72 23.13
CA ILE A 291 1.05 -7.19 22.20
C ILE A 291 0.14 -6.02 21.85
N VAL A 292 0.08 -5.69 20.57
CA VAL A 292 -0.59 -4.50 20.04
C VAL A 292 -1.46 -4.86 18.83
N PRO A 293 -2.60 -4.18 18.61
CA PRO A 293 -3.36 -4.33 17.38
C PRO A 293 -2.52 -3.98 16.15
N ALA A 294 -2.62 -4.79 15.09
CA ALA A 294 -1.94 -4.53 13.83
C ALA A 294 -2.23 -3.13 13.24
N PRO A 295 -3.48 -2.60 13.27
CA PRO A 295 -3.80 -1.30 12.67
C PRO A 295 -2.97 -0.13 13.23
N ILE A 296 -2.64 -0.18 14.53
CA ILE A 296 -1.93 0.91 15.21
C ILE A 296 -0.44 0.97 14.90
N ILE A 297 0.11 -0.05 14.22
CA ILE A 297 1.51 -0.11 13.85
C ILE A 297 1.70 0.36 12.41
N LEU A 298 2.53 1.38 12.21
CA LEU A 298 2.96 1.87 10.91
C LEU A 298 4.35 1.32 10.58
N LEU A 299 4.51 0.75 9.39
CA LEU A 299 5.82 0.43 8.85
C LEU A 299 6.29 1.61 8.01
N PRO A 300 7.34 2.34 8.39
CA PRO A 300 7.77 3.52 7.65
C PRO A 300 8.37 3.13 6.28
N PRO A 301 8.37 4.05 5.29
CA PRO A 301 9.19 3.93 4.08
C PRO A 301 10.68 3.85 4.43
N PRO A 302 11.54 3.30 3.54
CA PRO A 302 11.24 2.88 2.18
C PRO A 302 10.82 1.41 2.04
N CYS A 303 10.00 1.12 1.02
CA CYS A 303 9.74 -0.24 0.59
C CYS A 303 10.81 -0.75 -0.39
N SER A 304 11.57 -1.77 0.00
CA SER A 304 12.59 -2.40 -0.85
C SER A 304 12.03 -2.90 -2.18
N LYS A 305 10.87 -3.58 -2.16
CA LYS A 305 10.20 -4.07 -3.38
C LYS A 305 9.84 -2.94 -4.35
N ALA A 306 9.40 -1.80 -3.84
CA ALA A 306 9.08 -0.64 -4.67
C ALA A 306 10.34 -0.04 -5.32
N ILE A 307 11.43 0.07 -4.56
CA ILE A 307 12.73 0.54 -5.05
C ILE A 307 13.28 -0.41 -6.11
N ASP A 308 13.24 -1.71 -5.87
CA ASP A 308 13.72 -2.72 -6.81
C ASP A 308 12.92 -2.70 -8.11
N ALA A 309 11.59 -2.56 -8.02
CA ALA A 309 10.73 -2.48 -9.19
C ALA A 309 10.99 -1.21 -10.02
N ALA A 310 11.16 -0.05 -9.37
CA ALA A 310 11.54 1.18 -10.06
C ALA A 310 12.95 1.07 -10.68
N GLY A 311 13.89 0.44 -9.97
CA GLY A 311 15.23 0.16 -10.47
C GLY A 311 15.22 -0.72 -11.72
N LYS A 312 14.40 -1.78 -11.74
CA LYS A 312 14.19 -2.63 -12.92
C LYS A 312 13.54 -1.87 -14.08
N LEU A 313 12.57 -0.99 -13.82
CA LEU A 313 12.01 -0.12 -14.86
C LEU A 313 13.08 0.81 -15.46
N ARG A 314 13.97 1.35 -14.62
CA ARG A 314 15.09 2.19 -15.05
C ARG A 314 16.10 1.43 -15.90
N LEU A 315 16.45 0.20 -15.51
CA LEU A 315 17.30 -0.68 -16.32
C LEU A 315 16.64 -1.01 -17.66
N PHE A 316 15.34 -1.30 -17.65
CA PHE A 316 14.58 -1.53 -18.88
C PHE A 316 14.63 -0.31 -19.81
N PHE A 317 14.43 0.91 -19.29
CA PHE A 317 14.58 2.14 -20.07
C PHE A 317 15.99 2.28 -20.67
N PHE A 318 17.06 2.08 -19.90
CA PHE A 318 18.42 2.18 -20.42
C PHE A 318 18.73 1.17 -21.52
N ASN A 319 18.22 -0.06 -21.41
CA ASN A 319 18.34 -1.06 -22.45
C ASN A 319 17.63 -0.60 -23.73
N THR A 320 16.41 -0.07 -23.62
CA THR A 320 15.66 0.45 -24.77
C THR A 320 16.36 1.64 -25.43
N VAL A 321 16.87 2.59 -24.64
CA VAL A 321 17.67 3.72 -25.14
C VAL A 321 18.87 3.21 -25.95
N THR A 322 19.58 2.21 -25.42
CA THR A 322 20.76 1.64 -26.08
C THR A 322 20.41 1.01 -27.43
N GLU A 323 19.29 0.29 -27.52
CA GLU A 323 18.82 -0.29 -28.79
C GLU A 323 18.39 0.79 -29.78
N CYS A 324 17.67 1.82 -29.33
CA CYS A 324 17.30 2.97 -30.17
C CYS A 324 18.54 3.70 -30.72
N LEU A 325 19.57 3.94 -29.89
CA LEU A 325 20.81 4.57 -30.31
C LEU A 325 21.60 3.72 -31.31
N LYS A 326 21.65 2.39 -31.11
CA LYS A 326 22.25 1.46 -32.09
C LYS A 326 21.54 1.55 -33.44
N LEU A 327 20.21 1.63 -33.44
CA LEU A 327 19.43 1.77 -34.66
C LEU A 327 19.74 3.09 -35.37
N VAL A 328 19.67 4.21 -34.66
CA VAL A 328 19.98 5.54 -35.22
C VAL A 328 21.40 5.58 -35.78
N THR A 329 22.38 5.03 -35.06
CA THR A 329 23.78 4.98 -35.51
C THR A 329 23.93 4.18 -36.80
N LYS A 330 23.26 3.01 -36.89
CA LYS A 330 23.23 2.22 -38.13
C LYS A 330 22.62 2.98 -39.29
N THR A 331 21.51 3.68 -39.06
CA THR A 331 20.83 4.47 -40.10
C THR A 331 21.72 5.61 -40.60
N ILE A 332 22.35 6.37 -39.69
CA ILE A 332 23.27 7.45 -40.05
C ILE A 332 24.46 6.91 -40.85
N PHE A 333 25.06 5.80 -40.39
CA PHE A 333 26.19 5.17 -41.09
C PHE A 333 25.83 4.77 -42.52
N TRP A 334 24.66 4.16 -42.73
CA TRP A 334 24.19 3.79 -44.06
C TRP A 334 23.96 5.01 -44.97
N ILE A 335 23.42 6.10 -44.42
CA ILE A 335 23.23 7.35 -45.17
C ILE A 335 24.55 7.94 -45.62
N VAL A 336 25.56 7.95 -44.74
CA VAL A 336 26.90 8.43 -45.07
C VAL A 336 27.52 7.59 -46.19
N ILE A 337 27.38 6.25 -46.13
CA ILE A 337 27.87 5.36 -47.19
C ILE A 337 27.19 5.65 -48.53
N ILE A 338 25.86 5.78 -48.54
CA ILE A 338 25.11 6.06 -49.77
C ILE A 338 25.52 7.42 -50.34
N GLY A 339 25.63 8.45 -49.51
CA GLY A 339 26.06 9.78 -49.95
C GLY A 339 27.49 9.79 -50.53
N ILE A 340 28.43 9.03 -49.93
CA ILE A 340 29.78 8.88 -50.48
C ILE A 340 29.73 8.14 -51.83
N HIS A 341 28.88 7.12 -51.96
CA HIS A 341 28.72 6.38 -53.21
C HIS A 341 28.14 7.27 -54.32
N GLU A 342 27.08 8.04 -54.04
CA GLU A 342 26.49 9.02 -54.97
C GLU A 342 27.53 10.05 -55.41
N TYR A 343 28.25 10.66 -54.45
CA TYR A 343 29.30 11.65 -54.75
C TYR A 343 30.41 11.09 -55.64
N ASN A 344 30.87 9.87 -55.38
CA ASN A 344 31.91 9.21 -56.18
C ASN A 344 31.42 8.75 -57.56
N SER A 345 30.11 8.55 -57.73
CA SER A 345 29.52 8.12 -59.01
C SER A 345 29.32 9.26 -60.00
N GLY A 346 29.51 10.52 -59.56
CA GLY A 346 29.47 11.69 -60.44
C GLY A 346 28.07 12.08 -60.93
N GLU A 347 27.02 11.59 -60.28
CA GLU A 347 25.64 12.10 -60.42
C GLU A 347 25.37 13.24 -59.45
#